data_AF-A0A959ED23-F1
#
_entry.id   AF-A0A959ED23-F1
#
_cell.length_a   1.000
_cell.length_b   1.000
_cell.length_c   1.000
_cell.angle_alpha   90.00
_cell.angle_beta   90.00
_cell.angle_gamma   90.00
#
_symmetry.space_group_name_H-M   'P 1'
#
loop_
_entity.id
_entity.type
_entity.pdbx_description
1 polymer ?
#
loop_
_entity_poly.entity_id
_entity_poly.type
_entity_poly.pdbx_seq_one_letter_code
_entity_poly.pdbx_strand_id
1 'polypeptide(L)'
;MSIRSTIFLLLILPLSAQAQFERLTNNKDIIWAAKVEAIVSFDVINGSLPSQLIETLPVKAIQDNPEAPLPEPFTEKLTRMISRGDFPAYADKALQHPLTPAEARARMYATDTVVVFDPETYEEKIHIISSDLLGATPFFITQQLWLYNGKANELETIALSIAPAVESREHAGEYQPLAWYKLPPPRKKLFNLKSSAVQFVTYTRYDISEEQIEVLKGKGNPLKEILIERFKAGELMGYNQKREPLEPASAQDIFIQKDTIITFDPETYEEKVQVVRLEFGPIDIADFRVQQNWFFAPSHTSLQCSTLAVGPAIPIIDEYGSQLALRPLFFWRRE
;
A
#
# COMPACT_ATOMS: atom_id res chain seq x y z
N MET A 1 3.63 -55.42 -31.29
CA MET A 1 3.87 -54.75 -30.00
C MET A 1 4.46 -53.37 -30.27
N SER A 2 3.66 -52.32 -30.21
CA SER A 2 4.11 -50.93 -30.29
C SER A 2 3.24 -50.14 -29.33
N ILE A 3 3.81 -49.75 -28.19
CA ILE A 3 3.13 -48.95 -27.17
C ILE A 3 3.43 -47.49 -27.53
N ARG A 4 2.43 -46.81 -28.09
CA ARG A 4 2.44 -45.35 -28.22
C ARG A 4 2.15 -44.76 -26.84
N SER A 5 3.19 -44.26 -26.18
CA SER A 5 3.05 -43.50 -24.93
C SER A 5 2.59 -42.08 -25.27
N THR A 6 1.28 -41.86 -25.14
CA THR A 6 0.68 -40.53 -25.11
C THR A 6 1.08 -39.85 -23.80
N ILE A 7 2.02 -38.90 -23.85
CA ILE A 7 2.30 -38.02 -22.71
C ILE A 7 1.18 -36.99 -22.66
N PHE A 8 0.21 -37.24 -21.79
CA PHE A 8 -0.79 -36.25 -21.39
C PHE A 8 -0.09 -35.29 -20.41
N LEU A 9 0.36 -34.15 -20.91
CA LEU A 9 0.84 -33.06 -20.06
C LEU A 9 -0.40 -32.41 -19.42
N LEU A 10 -0.75 -32.88 -18.22
CA LEU A 10 -1.78 -32.26 -17.40
C LEU A 10 -1.30 -30.84 -17.02
N LEU A 11 -1.92 -29.84 -17.65
CA LEU A 11 -1.92 -28.45 -17.21
C LEU A 11 -2.47 -28.39 -15.77
N ILE A 12 -1.58 -28.42 -14.78
CA ILE A 12 -1.92 -28.07 -13.40
C ILE A 12 -2.01 -26.55 -13.34
N LEU A 13 -3.20 -26.01 -13.63
CA LEU A 13 -3.57 -24.64 -13.26
C LEU A 13 -3.45 -24.45 -11.74
N PRO A 14 -3.19 -23.22 -11.24
CA PRO A 14 -2.79 -22.96 -9.87
C PRO A 14 -3.99 -23.04 -8.91
N LEU A 15 -4.44 -24.25 -8.60
CA LEU A 15 -5.55 -24.53 -7.68
C LEU A 15 -5.31 -24.06 -6.24
N SER A 16 -4.07 -23.73 -5.87
CA SER A 16 -3.69 -23.46 -4.48
C SER A 16 -4.06 -22.07 -3.98
N ALA A 17 -4.02 -21.04 -4.84
CA ALA A 17 -4.35 -19.67 -4.42
C ALA A 17 -5.86 -19.51 -4.25
N GLN A 18 -6.65 -19.86 -5.27
CA GLN A 18 -8.11 -19.76 -5.26
C GLN A 18 -8.73 -20.54 -4.08
N ALA A 19 -8.28 -21.77 -3.83
CA ALA A 19 -8.78 -22.60 -2.73
C ALA A 19 -8.39 -22.05 -1.34
N GLN A 20 -7.21 -21.41 -1.21
CA GLN A 20 -6.81 -20.74 0.03
C GLN A 20 -7.64 -19.47 0.26
N PHE A 21 -7.94 -18.70 -0.80
CA PHE A 21 -8.84 -17.54 -0.74
C PHE A 21 -10.24 -17.94 -0.32
N GLU A 22 -10.84 -18.92 -0.99
CA GLU A 22 -12.19 -19.42 -0.66
C GLU A 22 -12.27 -19.94 0.78
N ARG A 23 -11.23 -20.64 1.26
CA ARG A 23 -11.20 -21.11 2.64
C ARG A 23 -11.20 -19.96 3.66
N LEU A 24 -10.46 -18.88 3.38
CA LEU A 24 -10.36 -17.73 4.28
C LEU A 24 -11.66 -16.90 4.27
N THR A 25 -12.25 -16.68 3.09
CA THR A 25 -13.50 -15.93 2.96
C THR A 25 -14.73 -16.71 3.47
N ASN A 26 -14.69 -18.04 3.47
CA ASN A 26 -15.75 -18.89 4.03
C ASN A 26 -15.76 -18.96 5.56
N ASN A 27 -14.75 -18.40 6.24
CA ASN A 27 -14.79 -18.28 7.69
C ASN A 27 -15.95 -17.33 8.12
N LYS A 28 -16.83 -17.81 9.00
CA LYS A 28 -17.98 -17.05 9.50
C LYS A 28 -17.59 -15.86 10.36
N ASP A 29 -16.44 -15.92 11.02
CA ASP A 29 -15.95 -14.84 11.87
C ASP A 29 -15.39 -13.67 11.03
N ILE A 30 -14.98 -13.94 9.78
CA ILE A 30 -14.58 -12.90 8.82
C ILE A 30 -15.85 -12.29 8.22
N ILE A 31 -16.21 -11.09 8.65
CA ILE A 31 -17.44 -10.43 8.19
C ILE A 31 -17.21 -9.53 6.97
N TRP A 32 -15.97 -9.13 6.72
CA TRP A 32 -15.57 -8.31 5.59
C TRP A 32 -14.21 -8.75 5.04
N ALA A 33 -14.08 -8.75 3.71
CA ALA A 33 -12.82 -9.06 3.05
C ALA A 33 -12.69 -8.27 1.74
N ALA A 34 -11.49 -7.80 1.43
CA ALA A 34 -11.21 -7.11 0.18
C ALA A 34 -9.80 -7.42 -0.33
N LYS A 35 -9.64 -7.33 -1.64
CA LYS A 35 -8.33 -7.17 -2.26
C LYS A 35 -8.01 -5.68 -2.33
N VAL A 36 -6.82 -5.30 -1.92
CA VAL A 36 -6.41 -3.90 -1.81
C VAL A 36 -5.13 -3.68 -2.62
N GLU A 37 -5.13 -2.65 -3.47
CA GLU A 37 -3.97 -2.23 -4.25
C GLU A 37 -3.40 -0.95 -3.66
N ALA A 38 -2.14 -0.95 -3.23
CA ALA A 38 -1.54 0.21 -2.59
C ALA A 38 -0.17 0.54 -3.17
N ILE A 39 0.11 1.83 -3.35
CA ILE A 39 1.43 2.34 -3.68
C ILE A 39 2.19 2.54 -2.37
N VAL A 40 3.35 1.88 -2.24
CA VAL A 40 4.20 1.96 -1.06
C VAL A 40 5.63 2.22 -1.48
N SER A 41 6.39 2.88 -0.62
CA SER A 41 7.85 2.86 -0.68
C SER A 41 8.37 1.92 0.39
N PHE A 42 9.38 1.12 0.06
CA PHE A 42 10.13 0.37 1.07
C PHE A 42 11.39 1.08 1.52
N ASP A 43 11.87 2.02 0.70
CA ASP A 43 13.09 2.77 0.94
C ASP A 43 12.78 4.15 1.53
N VAL A 44 13.71 4.67 2.32
CA VAL A 44 13.61 6.03 2.86
C VAL A 44 13.78 6.99 1.69
N ILE A 45 12.75 7.79 1.41
CA ILE A 45 12.82 8.79 0.36
C ILE A 45 13.27 10.11 0.96
N ASN A 46 14.47 10.56 0.60
CA ASN A 46 14.99 11.86 0.98
C ASN A 46 14.54 12.90 -0.06
N GLY A 47 13.51 13.70 0.26
CA GLY A 47 13.03 14.77 -0.62
C GLY A 47 11.54 15.05 -0.43
N SER A 48 11.06 16.16 -1.02
CA SER A 48 9.64 16.50 -1.10
C SER A 48 8.93 15.45 -1.95
N LEU A 49 8.14 14.58 -1.31
CA LEU A 49 7.35 13.55 -1.97
C LEU A 49 6.07 14.13 -2.61
N PRO A 50 5.47 13.44 -3.61
CA PRO A 50 4.31 13.91 -4.37
C PRO A 50 3.05 13.99 -3.51
N SER A 51 1.89 14.30 -4.11
CA SER A 51 0.58 14.55 -3.46
C SER A 51 0.08 13.48 -2.46
N GLN A 52 0.71 12.30 -2.37
CA GLN A 52 0.45 11.26 -1.37
C GLN A 52 1.54 11.21 -0.29
N LEU A 53 1.13 11.27 0.98
CA LEU A 53 2.03 11.16 2.13
C LEU A 53 2.46 9.70 2.34
N ILE A 54 3.60 9.31 1.76
CA ILE A 54 4.23 8.01 2.03
C ILE A 54 5.41 8.22 3.00
N GLU A 55 5.25 7.82 4.26
CA GLU A 55 6.36 7.82 5.23
C GLU A 55 6.94 6.41 5.37
N THR A 56 8.27 6.29 5.31
CA THR A 56 8.98 5.00 5.40
C THR A 56 10.13 5.06 6.40
N LEU A 57 10.21 4.10 7.33
CA LEU A 57 11.24 4.04 8.38
C LEU A 57 11.79 2.61 8.55
N PRO A 58 13.13 2.38 8.47
CA PRO A 58 13.72 1.06 8.66
C PRO A 58 13.80 0.70 10.16
N VAL A 59 12.76 0.03 10.66
CA VAL A 59 12.57 -0.26 12.09
C VAL A 59 13.69 -1.10 12.69
N LYS A 60 14.11 -2.16 11.98
CA LYS A 60 15.09 -3.11 12.53
C LYS A 60 16.47 -2.48 12.70
N ALA A 61 16.92 -1.71 11.72
CA ALA A 61 18.19 -0.99 11.79
C ALA A 61 18.21 0.00 12.96
N ILE A 62 17.13 0.79 13.12
CA ILE A 62 16.99 1.76 14.20
C ILE A 62 16.96 1.09 15.58
N GLN A 63 16.27 -0.05 15.72
CA GLN A 63 16.19 -0.77 17.00
C GLN A 63 17.54 -1.34 17.43
N ASP A 64 18.33 -1.87 16.49
CA ASP A 64 19.62 -2.49 16.80
C ASP A 64 20.70 -1.44 17.07
N ASN A 65 20.71 -0.33 16.32
CA ASN A 65 21.60 0.81 16.55
C ASN A 65 21.06 2.10 15.87
N PRO A 66 20.56 3.10 16.64
CA PRO A 66 20.05 4.35 16.08
C PRO A 66 21.04 5.17 15.24
N GLU A 67 22.35 4.98 15.46
CA GLU A 67 23.43 5.67 14.75
C GLU A 67 24.01 4.85 13.59
N ALA A 68 23.53 3.62 13.38
CA ALA A 68 24.02 2.80 12.27
C ALA A 68 23.67 3.44 10.92
N PRO A 69 24.54 3.27 9.90
CA PRO A 69 24.19 3.65 8.54
C PRO A 69 22.91 2.91 8.11
N LEU A 70 22.10 3.58 7.29
CA LEU A 70 20.88 2.98 6.76
C LEU A 70 21.23 1.67 6.01
N PRO A 71 20.38 0.63 6.12
CA PRO A 71 20.61 -0.61 5.41
C PRO A 71 20.56 -0.40 3.89
N GLU A 72 21.12 -1.34 3.13
CA GLU A 72 20.95 -1.42 1.66
C GLU A 72 19.46 -1.24 1.30
N PRO A 73 19.13 -0.37 0.32
CA PRO A 73 17.77 -0.20 -0.16
C PRO A 73 17.13 -1.53 -0.58
N PHE A 74 15.87 -1.71 -0.21
CA PHE A 74 15.06 -2.84 -0.63
C PHE A 74 14.95 -2.92 -2.16
N THR A 75 14.86 -1.79 -2.86
CA THR A 75 14.91 -1.73 -4.32
C THR A 75 16.14 -2.43 -4.89
N GLU A 76 17.35 -2.06 -4.45
CA GLU A 76 18.60 -2.69 -4.91
C GLU A 76 18.62 -4.19 -4.66
N LYS A 77 18.16 -4.60 -3.47
CA LYS A 77 18.08 -6.02 -3.10
C LYS A 77 17.12 -6.78 -4.01
N LEU A 78 15.95 -6.22 -4.28
CA LEU A 78 14.96 -6.82 -5.16
C LEU A 78 15.47 -6.88 -6.60
N THR A 79 16.07 -5.81 -7.13
CA THR A 79 16.69 -5.77 -8.47
C THR A 79 17.67 -6.92 -8.66
N ARG A 80 18.53 -7.16 -7.66
CA ARG A 80 19.49 -8.26 -7.69
C ARG A 80 18.82 -9.62 -7.73
N MET A 81 17.77 -9.83 -6.93
CA MET A 81 17.03 -11.09 -6.88
C MET A 81 16.24 -11.34 -8.17
N ILE A 82 15.63 -10.30 -8.75
CA ILE A 82 14.97 -10.35 -10.05
C ILE A 82 15.97 -10.74 -11.14
N SER A 83 17.15 -10.09 -11.14
CA SER A 83 18.20 -10.32 -12.13
C SER A 83 18.75 -11.75 -12.09
N ARG A 84 18.67 -12.41 -10.93
CA ARG A 84 19.05 -13.82 -10.73
C ARG A 84 17.95 -14.81 -11.09
N GLY A 85 16.70 -14.34 -11.28
CA GLY A 85 15.54 -15.19 -11.51
C GLY A 85 14.99 -15.83 -10.23
N ASP A 86 15.31 -15.29 -9.06
CA ASP A 86 14.88 -15.84 -7.76
C ASP A 86 13.37 -15.63 -7.50
N PHE A 87 12.73 -14.74 -8.27
CA PHE A 87 11.30 -14.44 -8.20
C PHE A 87 10.61 -14.64 -9.55
N PRO A 88 9.55 -15.46 -9.62
CA PRO A 88 8.71 -15.54 -10.80
C PRO A 88 8.06 -14.19 -11.11
N ALA A 89 8.38 -13.65 -12.28
CA ALA A 89 7.86 -12.38 -12.79
C ALA A 89 6.68 -12.62 -13.73
N TYR A 90 5.77 -11.66 -13.81
CA TYR A 90 4.57 -11.69 -14.65
C TYR A 90 4.36 -10.33 -15.31
N ALA A 91 3.81 -10.35 -16.52
CA ALA A 91 3.52 -9.15 -17.28
C ALA A 91 2.28 -8.41 -16.76
N ASP A 92 1.40 -9.09 -16.04
CA ASP A 92 0.07 -8.61 -15.68
C ASP A 92 -0.25 -8.82 -14.19
N LYS A 93 -1.18 -7.99 -13.70
CA LYS A 93 -1.61 -7.98 -12.30
C LYS A 93 -2.40 -9.22 -11.86
N ALA A 94 -2.90 -10.03 -12.79
CA ALA A 94 -3.58 -11.27 -12.50
C ALA A 94 -2.61 -12.47 -12.42
N LEU A 95 -1.31 -12.23 -12.68
CA LEU A 95 -0.24 -13.21 -12.62
C LEU A 95 -0.47 -14.39 -13.59
N GLN A 96 -0.99 -14.09 -14.78
CA GLN A 96 -1.35 -15.10 -15.78
C GLN A 96 -0.31 -15.27 -16.89
N HIS A 97 0.45 -14.21 -17.19
CA HIS A 97 1.45 -14.19 -18.26
C HIS A 97 2.85 -14.14 -17.64
N PRO A 98 3.49 -15.29 -17.39
CA PRO A 98 4.82 -15.33 -16.81
C PRO A 98 5.85 -14.72 -17.77
N LEU A 99 6.83 -14.04 -17.20
CA LEU A 99 7.99 -13.50 -17.91
C LEU A 99 9.22 -14.37 -17.63
N THR A 100 10.05 -14.55 -18.65
CA THR A 100 11.41 -15.06 -18.45
C THR A 100 12.25 -14.04 -17.67
N PRO A 101 13.34 -14.46 -16.99
CA PRO A 101 14.24 -13.52 -16.32
C PRO A 101 14.80 -12.44 -17.27
N ALA A 102 15.04 -12.77 -18.54
CA ALA A 102 15.51 -11.82 -19.54
C ALA A 102 14.45 -10.77 -19.88
N GLU A 103 13.19 -11.17 -20.07
CA GLU A 103 12.09 -10.23 -20.33
C GLU A 103 11.78 -9.37 -19.12
N ALA A 104 11.75 -9.96 -17.92
CA ALA A 104 11.56 -9.23 -16.67
C ALA A 104 12.66 -8.18 -16.49
N ARG A 105 13.92 -8.56 -16.76
CA ARG A 105 15.06 -7.64 -16.73
C ARG A 105 14.93 -6.53 -17.77
N ALA A 106 14.53 -6.85 -19.01
CA ALA A 106 14.37 -5.86 -20.06
C ALA A 106 13.36 -4.75 -19.70
N ARG A 107 12.31 -5.10 -18.94
CA ARG A 107 11.33 -4.13 -18.43
C ARG A 107 11.85 -3.20 -17.33
N MET A 108 12.99 -3.53 -16.73
CA MET A 108 13.64 -2.70 -15.69
C MET A 108 14.58 -1.65 -16.26
N TYR A 109 14.77 -1.61 -17.59
CA TYR A 109 15.61 -0.64 -18.25
C TYR A 109 14.82 0.15 -19.28
N ALA A 110 15.04 1.47 -19.32
CA ALA A 110 14.68 2.29 -20.47
C ALA A 110 15.86 2.36 -21.43
N THR A 111 15.63 2.03 -22.70
CA THR A 111 16.63 2.20 -23.76
C THR A 111 16.30 3.44 -24.56
N ASP A 112 17.27 4.32 -24.71
CA ASP A 112 17.19 5.53 -25.52
C ASP A 112 18.38 5.61 -26.48
N THR A 113 18.22 6.30 -27.61
CA THR A 113 19.28 6.51 -28.60
C THR A 113 19.64 7.98 -28.65
N VAL A 114 20.90 8.30 -28.37
CA VAL A 114 21.43 9.65 -28.53
C VAL A 114 22.32 9.68 -29.76
N VAL A 115 22.01 10.62 -30.65
CA VAL A 115 22.83 10.90 -31.83
C VAL A 115 23.93 11.87 -31.41
N VAL A 116 25.19 11.45 -31.53
CA VAL A 116 26.36 12.29 -31.25
C VAL A 116 27.13 12.48 -32.55
N PHE A 117 27.57 13.70 -32.81
CA PHE A 117 28.40 14.02 -33.95
C PHE A 117 29.85 14.09 -33.52
N ASP A 118 30.72 13.44 -34.29
CA ASP A 118 32.15 13.60 -34.15
C ASP A 118 32.53 15.07 -34.44
N PRO A 119 33.18 15.80 -33.52
CA PRO A 119 33.35 17.24 -33.64
C PRO A 119 34.35 17.66 -34.74
N GLU A 120 35.17 16.74 -35.23
CA GLU A 120 36.16 17.01 -36.27
C GLU A 120 35.67 16.54 -37.65
N THR A 121 35.04 15.37 -37.71
CA THR A 121 34.62 14.74 -38.97
C THR A 121 33.14 14.94 -39.30
N TYR A 122 32.34 15.41 -38.33
CA TYR A 122 30.87 15.51 -38.40
C TYR A 122 30.16 14.18 -38.70
N GLU A 123 30.84 13.05 -38.53
CA GLU A 123 30.22 11.73 -38.68
C GLU A 123 29.20 11.47 -37.56
N GLU A 124 28.05 10.94 -37.96
CA GLU A 124 26.97 10.58 -37.05
C GLU A 124 27.29 9.25 -36.34
N LYS A 125 27.30 9.26 -35.01
CA LYS A 125 27.44 8.07 -34.17
C LYS A 125 26.19 7.92 -33.30
N ILE A 126 25.46 6.83 -33.51
CA ILE A 126 24.30 6.48 -32.69
C ILE A 126 24.79 5.76 -31.44
N HIS A 127 24.58 6.36 -30.27
CA HIS A 127 24.85 5.76 -28.98
C HIS A 127 23.54 5.27 -28.34
N ILE A 128 23.48 3.97 -28.03
CA ILE A 128 22.38 3.40 -27.27
C ILE A 128 22.70 3.56 -25.77
N ILE A 129 21.87 4.32 -25.06
CA ILE A 129 21.95 4.51 -23.61
C ILE A 129 20.87 3.66 -22.97
N SER A 130 21.24 2.89 -21.94
CA SER A 130 20.31 2.08 -21.15
C SER A 130 20.30 2.61 -19.71
N SER A 131 19.13 3.06 -19.25
CA SER A 131 18.94 3.61 -17.91
C SER A 131 18.17 2.63 -17.03
N ASP A 132 18.69 2.37 -15.82
CA ASP A 132 18.02 1.53 -14.82
C ASP A 132 16.81 2.28 -14.23
N LEU A 133 15.61 1.72 -14.43
CA LEU A 133 14.36 2.29 -13.93
C LEU A 133 14.12 1.96 -12.45
N LEU A 134 14.68 0.86 -11.94
CA LEU A 134 14.52 0.44 -10.54
C LEU A 134 15.37 1.29 -9.61
N GLY A 135 16.61 1.60 -10.02
CA GLY A 135 17.47 2.51 -9.26
C GLY A 135 16.90 3.93 -9.15
N ALA A 136 15.98 4.30 -10.03
CA ALA A 136 15.34 5.62 -10.07
C ALA A 136 13.97 5.66 -9.36
N THR A 137 13.41 4.53 -8.90
CA THR A 137 12.03 4.48 -8.38
C THR A 137 11.90 3.66 -7.09
N PRO A 138 11.67 4.33 -5.94
CA PRO A 138 11.48 3.64 -4.65
C PRO A 138 10.06 3.04 -4.50
N PHE A 139 9.19 3.20 -5.49
CA PHE A 139 7.76 2.90 -5.39
C PHE A 139 7.40 1.51 -5.88
N PHE A 140 6.45 0.92 -5.17
CA PHE A 140 5.91 -0.40 -5.44
C PHE A 140 4.39 -0.36 -5.40
N ILE A 141 3.76 -0.95 -6.40
CA ILE A 141 2.35 -1.32 -6.32
C ILE A 141 2.28 -2.68 -5.61
N THR A 142 1.51 -2.76 -4.54
CA THR A 142 1.30 -3.99 -3.76
C THR A 142 -0.13 -4.46 -3.94
N GLN A 143 -0.33 -5.78 -4.09
CA GLN A 143 -1.65 -6.39 -3.89
C GLN A 143 -1.68 -7.08 -2.54
N GLN A 144 -2.69 -6.76 -1.75
CA GLN A 144 -2.91 -7.30 -0.42
C GLN A 144 -4.31 -7.91 -0.32
N LEU A 145 -4.47 -8.95 0.48
CA LEU A 145 -5.77 -9.41 0.96
C LEU A 145 -5.98 -8.87 2.36
N TRP A 146 -7.08 -8.15 2.57
CA TRP A 146 -7.50 -7.64 3.86
C TRP A 146 -8.70 -8.44 4.35
N LEU A 147 -8.64 -8.92 5.60
CA LEU A 147 -9.63 -9.79 6.22
C LEU A 147 -10.01 -9.22 7.58
N TYR A 148 -11.24 -8.76 7.74
CA TYR A 148 -11.74 -8.23 9.01
C TYR A 148 -12.54 -9.29 9.77
N ASN A 149 -12.03 -9.68 10.93
CA ASN A 149 -12.68 -10.57 11.87
C ASN A 149 -13.60 -9.78 12.81
N GLY A 150 -14.91 -9.95 12.65
CA GLY A 150 -15.91 -9.22 13.43
C GLY A 150 -16.07 -9.70 14.87
N LYS A 151 -15.54 -10.88 15.22
CA LYS A 151 -15.57 -11.39 16.59
C LYS A 151 -14.35 -10.94 17.39
N ALA A 152 -13.18 -10.92 16.74
CA ALA A 152 -11.91 -10.53 17.36
C ALA A 152 -11.60 -9.04 17.21
N ASN A 153 -12.33 -8.30 16.37
CA ASN A 153 -12.03 -6.92 15.97
C ASN A 153 -10.60 -6.80 15.39
N GLU A 154 -10.20 -7.77 14.58
CA GLU A 154 -8.87 -7.84 13.97
C GLU A 154 -8.94 -7.71 12.45
N LEU A 155 -8.08 -6.86 11.88
CA LEU A 155 -7.79 -6.82 10.45
C LEU A 155 -6.48 -7.56 10.18
N GLU A 156 -6.58 -8.73 9.57
CA GLU A 156 -5.44 -9.46 9.04
C GLU A 156 -5.13 -8.97 7.63
N THR A 157 -3.85 -8.80 7.33
CA THR A 157 -3.37 -8.42 5.99
C THR A 157 -2.36 -9.43 5.48
N ILE A 158 -2.53 -9.80 4.22
CA ILE A 158 -1.68 -10.79 3.55
C ILE A 158 -1.19 -10.18 2.25
N ALA A 159 0.13 -9.99 2.13
CA ALA A 159 0.74 -9.57 0.87
C ALA A 159 0.66 -10.71 -0.16
N LEU A 160 0.14 -10.40 -1.36
CA LEU A 160 -0.09 -11.37 -2.43
C LEU A 160 0.92 -11.23 -3.56
N SER A 161 1.19 -9.99 -3.96
CA SER A 161 2.13 -9.66 -5.02
C SER A 161 2.66 -8.24 -4.85
N ILE A 162 3.78 -7.97 -5.49
CA ILE A 162 4.35 -6.62 -5.61
C ILE A 162 4.77 -6.37 -7.05
N ALA A 163 4.79 -5.11 -7.46
CA ALA A 163 5.35 -4.68 -8.71
C ALA A 163 6.15 -3.39 -8.47
N PRO A 164 7.46 -3.35 -8.78
CA PRO A 164 8.16 -2.09 -8.89
C PRO A 164 7.45 -1.21 -9.92
N ALA A 165 7.30 0.09 -9.62
CA ALA A 165 6.50 0.98 -10.44
C ALA A 165 7.19 2.31 -10.68
N VAL A 166 7.07 2.78 -11.92
CA VAL A 166 7.57 4.08 -12.36
C VAL A 166 6.42 5.07 -12.43
N GLU A 167 6.67 6.30 -11.99
CA GLU A 167 5.68 7.37 -12.15
C GLU A 167 5.53 7.73 -13.64
N SER A 168 4.28 7.96 -14.06
CA SER A 168 3.94 8.39 -15.40
C SER A 168 4.52 9.78 -15.67
N ARG A 169 5.17 9.94 -16.83
CA ARG A 169 5.67 11.25 -17.28
C ARG A 169 4.56 12.22 -17.65
N GLU A 170 3.39 11.69 -18.00
CA GLU A 170 2.25 12.46 -18.49
C GLU A 170 1.28 12.84 -17.36
N HIS A 171 1.18 11.99 -16.34
CA HIS A 171 0.21 12.11 -15.26
C HIS A 171 0.92 11.90 -13.92
N ALA A 172 1.34 13.00 -13.29
CA ALA A 172 1.96 12.96 -11.97
C ALA A 172 1.02 12.27 -10.95
N GLY A 173 1.58 11.40 -10.12
CA GLY A 173 0.84 10.56 -9.17
C GLY A 173 0.29 9.25 -9.74
N GLU A 174 0.34 9.04 -11.07
CA GLU A 174 0.02 7.74 -11.67
C GLU A 174 1.26 6.86 -11.77
N TYR A 175 1.16 5.60 -11.36
CA TYR A 175 2.29 4.66 -11.35
C TYR A 175 2.04 3.47 -12.27
N GLN A 176 3.03 3.16 -13.10
CA GLN A 176 2.99 2.06 -14.06
C GLN A 176 3.87 0.90 -13.55
N PRO A 177 3.32 -0.32 -13.40
CA PRO A 177 4.10 -1.47 -12.96
C PRO A 177 5.06 -1.94 -14.05
N LEU A 178 6.32 -2.18 -13.69
CA LEU A 178 7.33 -2.73 -14.60
C LEU A 178 7.12 -4.24 -14.79
N ALA A 179 6.99 -4.99 -13.70
CA ALA A 179 6.67 -6.40 -13.70
C ALA A 179 6.05 -6.80 -12.35
N TRP A 180 5.14 -7.78 -12.37
CA TRP A 180 4.48 -8.29 -11.18
C TRP A 180 5.20 -9.51 -10.63
N TYR A 181 5.34 -9.58 -9.31
CA TYR A 181 6.01 -10.67 -8.60
C TYR A 181 5.05 -11.30 -7.61
N LYS A 182 4.82 -12.60 -7.76
CA LYS A 182 4.00 -13.37 -6.82
C LYS A 182 4.75 -13.59 -5.51
N LEU A 183 4.12 -13.26 -4.39
CA LEU A 183 4.68 -13.53 -3.08
C LEU A 183 4.26 -14.91 -2.56
N PRO A 184 5.14 -15.62 -1.84
CA PRO A 184 4.77 -16.86 -1.18
C PRO A 184 3.80 -16.59 -0.02
N PRO A 185 2.98 -17.58 0.38
CA PRO A 185 2.08 -17.45 1.53
C PRO A 185 2.81 -17.01 2.81
N PRO A 186 2.13 -16.27 3.71
CA PRO A 186 2.74 -15.73 4.90
C PRO A 186 3.19 -16.86 5.85
N ARG A 187 4.27 -16.60 6.58
CA ARG A 187 4.89 -17.52 7.54
C ARG A 187 4.89 -16.88 8.91
N LYS A 188 4.11 -17.44 9.84
CA LYS A 188 3.93 -16.90 11.20
C LYS A 188 5.23 -16.49 11.92
N LYS A 189 6.34 -17.22 11.69
CA LYS A 189 7.66 -16.92 12.31
C LYS A 189 8.29 -15.59 11.86
N LEU A 190 7.87 -15.03 10.72
CA LEU A 190 8.46 -13.80 10.17
C LEU A 190 7.86 -12.52 10.77
N PHE A 191 6.76 -12.62 11.53
CA PHE A 191 6.22 -11.48 12.28
C PHE A 191 7.00 -11.15 13.56
N ASN A 192 8.03 -11.92 13.90
CA ASN A 192 8.92 -11.61 15.02
C ASN A 192 10.09 -10.74 14.55
N LEU A 193 10.08 -9.45 14.93
CA LEU A 193 11.12 -8.46 14.62
C LEU A 193 12.54 -8.93 15.00
N LYS A 194 12.67 -9.68 16.10
CA LYS A 194 13.95 -10.19 16.61
C LYS A 194 14.44 -11.45 15.88
N SER A 195 13.65 -12.00 14.97
CA SER A 195 14.04 -13.17 14.19
C SER A 195 15.27 -12.85 13.33
N SER A 196 16.31 -13.68 13.42
CA SER A 196 17.50 -13.59 12.57
C SER A 196 17.17 -13.86 11.09
N ALA A 197 16.06 -14.53 10.80
CA ALA A 197 15.59 -14.77 9.44
C ALA A 197 15.03 -13.51 8.76
N VAL A 198 14.57 -12.52 9.54
CA VAL A 198 14.08 -11.24 9.02
C VAL A 198 15.29 -10.32 8.91
N GLN A 199 15.65 -9.91 7.68
CA GLN A 199 16.81 -9.03 7.47
C GLN A 199 16.41 -7.57 7.31
N PHE A 200 15.16 -7.32 6.96
CA PHE A 200 14.67 -5.98 6.67
C PHE A 200 13.26 -5.85 7.24
N VAL A 201 13.04 -4.77 7.98
CA VAL A 201 11.74 -4.36 8.47
C VAL A 201 11.58 -2.88 8.20
N THR A 202 10.54 -2.53 7.45
CA THR A 202 10.17 -1.14 7.19
C THR A 202 8.79 -0.87 7.75
N TYR A 203 8.63 0.27 8.42
CA TYR A 203 7.34 0.84 8.75
C TYR A 203 6.91 1.74 7.60
N THR A 204 5.68 1.59 7.12
CA THR A 204 5.07 2.45 6.10
C THR A 204 3.81 3.10 6.63
N ARG A 205 3.64 4.39 6.34
CA ARG A 205 2.35 5.11 6.44
C ARG A 205 1.96 5.61 5.07
N TYR A 206 0.74 5.31 4.65
CA TYR A 206 0.21 5.70 3.34
C TYR A 206 -1.32 5.75 3.39
N ASP A 207 -1.93 6.34 2.37
CA ASP A 207 -3.38 6.44 2.23
C ASP A 207 -3.89 5.47 1.15
N ILE A 208 -5.12 4.98 1.34
CA ILE A 208 -5.80 4.08 0.40
C ILE A 208 -7.20 4.63 0.13
N SER A 209 -7.52 4.84 -1.15
CA SER A 209 -8.84 5.25 -1.59
C SER A 209 -9.79 4.08 -1.80
N GLU A 210 -11.09 4.35 -1.87
CA GLU A 210 -12.09 3.30 -2.11
C GLU A 210 -11.91 2.61 -3.47
N GLU A 211 -11.42 3.32 -4.48
CA GLU A 211 -11.14 2.78 -5.82
C GLU A 211 -10.06 1.69 -5.79
N GLN A 212 -9.17 1.76 -4.80
CA GLN A 212 -8.10 0.79 -4.56
C GLN A 212 -8.58 -0.46 -3.81
N ILE A 213 -9.86 -0.53 -3.42
CA ILE A 213 -10.43 -1.60 -2.59
C ILE A 213 -11.47 -2.38 -3.40
N GLU A 214 -11.11 -3.60 -3.78
CA GLU A 214 -12.02 -4.56 -4.40
C GLU A 214 -12.67 -5.44 -3.32
N VAL A 215 -13.91 -5.13 -2.92
CA VAL A 215 -14.62 -5.88 -1.88
C VAL A 215 -15.03 -7.27 -2.37
N LEU A 216 -14.54 -8.29 -1.68
CA LEU A 216 -14.79 -9.72 -1.95
C LEU A 216 -15.93 -10.27 -1.09
N LYS A 217 -16.05 -9.81 0.17
CA LYS A 217 -17.07 -10.21 1.13
C LYS A 217 -17.54 -9.00 1.94
N GLY A 218 -18.84 -8.94 2.23
CA GLY A 218 -19.41 -7.87 3.04
C GLY A 218 -19.76 -6.60 2.26
N LYS A 219 -20.17 -6.73 0.98
CA LYS A 219 -20.51 -5.57 0.11
C LYS A 219 -21.58 -4.63 0.69
N GLY A 220 -22.46 -5.13 1.56
CA GLY A 220 -23.47 -4.31 2.25
C GLY A 220 -22.97 -3.60 3.51
N ASN A 221 -21.78 -3.92 4.00
CA ASN A 221 -21.16 -3.33 5.18
C ASN A 221 -19.71 -2.92 4.85
N PRO A 222 -19.50 -1.76 4.19
CA PRO A 222 -18.16 -1.23 3.94
C PRO A 222 -17.31 -1.18 5.22
N LEU A 223 -15.99 -1.40 5.09
CA LEU A 223 -15.08 -1.39 6.24
C LEU A 223 -15.18 -0.09 7.05
N LYS A 224 -15.39 1.06 6.39
CA LYS A 224 -15.57 2.36 7.04
C LYS A 224 -16.77 2.39 7.99
N GLU A 225 -17.90 1.83 7.57
CA GLU A 225 -19.11 1.73 8.41
C GLU A 225 -18.84 0.82 9.60
N ILE A 226 -18.28 -0.37 9.36
CA ILE A 226 -17.92 -1.32 10.41
C ILE A 226 -17.03 -0.67 11.47
N LEU A 227 -15.97 0.03 11.07
CA LEU A 227 -15.03 0.66 12.00
C LEU A 227 -15.68 1.82 12.76
N ILE A 228 -16.46 2.67 12.10
CA ILE A 228 -17.12 3.83 12.71
C ILE A 228 -18.20 3.39 13.69
N GLU A 229 -19.07 2.47 13.30
CA GLU A 229 -20.17 1.99 14.15
C GLU A 229 -19.64 1.28 15.39
N ARG A 230 -18.65 0.40 15.23
CA ARG A 230 -18.03 -0.30 16.37
C ARG A 230 -17.28 0.65 17.29
N PHE A 231 -16.62 1.68 16.74
CA PHE A 231 -15.98 2.72 17.55
C PHE A 231 -17.02 3.53 18.33
N LYS A 232 -18.11 3.97 17.68
CA LYS A 232 -19.22 4.68 18.35
C LYS A 232 -19.91 3.84 19.42
N ALA A 233 -20.00 2.53 19.21
CA ALA A 233 -20.56 1.58 20.19
C ALA A 233 -19.59 1.26 21.35
N GLY A 234 -18.33 1.70 21.29
CA GLY A 234 -17.31 1.36 22.29
C GLY A 234 -16.77 -0.07 22.19
N GLU A 235 -17.09 -0.80 21.11
CA GLU A 235 -16.56 -2.14 20.84
C GLU A 235 -15.12 -2.11 20.33
N LEU A 236 -14.70 -0.95 19.80
CA LEU A 236 -13.40 -0.73 19.23
C LEU A 236 -12.72 0.44 19.93
N MET A 237 -11.51 0.22 20.46
CA MET A 237 -10.68 1.29 21.01
C MET A 237 -10.05 2.10 19.88
N GLY A 238 -10.35 3.40 19.84
CA GLY A 238 -9.73 4.34 18.91
C GLY A 238 -8.52 5.03 19.56
N TYR A 239 -7.57 5.45 18.74
CA TYR A 239 -6.40 6.20 19.16
C TYR A 239 -6.26 7.48 18.33
N ASN A 240 -5.73 8.53 18.94
CA ASN A 240 -5.39 9.74 18.21
C ASN A 240 -4.06 9.58 17.43
N GLN A 241 -3.63 10.63 16.73
CA GLN A 241 -2.38 10.62 15.97
C GLN A 241 -1.13 10.40 16.85
N LYS A 242 -1.19 10.80 18.13
CA LYS A 242 -0.13 10.61 19.13
C LYS A 242 -0.14 9.22 19.75
N ARG A 243 -1.03 8.33 19.31
CA ARG A 243 -1.21 6.96 19.81
C ARG A 243 -1.76 6.90 21.23
N GLU A 244 -2.41 7.97 21.67
CA GLU A 244 -3.11 8.01 22.95
C GLU A 244 -4.53 7.47 22.74
N PRO A 245 -5.06 6.64 23.66
CA PRO A 245 -6.42 6.12 23.56
C PRO A 245 -7.43 7.28 23.59
N LEU A 246 -8.50 7.14 22.82
CA LEU A 246 -9.61 8.08 22.81
C LEU A 246 -10.67 7.59 23.78
N GLU A 247 -11.07 8.46 24.71
CA GLU A 247 -12.14 8.16 25.65
C GLU A 247 -13.48 7.95 24.91
N PRO A 248 -14.30 6.96 25.28
CA PRO A 248 -15.60 6.72 24.64
C PRO A 248 -16.53 7.93 24.63
N ALA A 249 -16.48 8.77 25.67
CA ALA A 249 -17.26 10.01 25.74
C ALA A 249 -16.83 11.05 24.68
N SER A 250 -15.56 11.03 24.25
CA SER A 250 -15.02 11.89 23.19
C SER A 250 -15.29 11.33 21.79
N ALA A 251 -15.80 10.10 21.67
CA ALA A 251 -16.03 9.46 20.38
C ALA A 251 -17.02 10.25 19.51
N GLN A 252 -18.06 10.85 20.09
CA GLN A 252 -19.03 11.67 19.35
C GLN A 252 -18.40 12.98 18.86
N ASP A 253 -17.59 13.63 19.69
CA ASP A 253 -16.94 14.90 19.33
C ASP A 253 -15.96 14.77 18.15
N ILE A 254 -15.37 13.59 17.95
CA ILE A 254 -14.48 13.32 16.80
C ILE A 254 -15.22 13.46 15.47
N PHE A 255 -16.50 13.13 15.45
CA PHE A 255 -17.35 13.25 14.26
C PHE A 255 -18.01 14.62 14.15
N ILE A 256 -17.67 15.59 15.01
CA ILE A 256 -18.27 16.92 14.97
C ILE A 256 -17.19 17.96 14.67
N GLN A 257 -17.34 18.69 13.57
CA GLN A 257 -16.59 19.93 13.33
C GLN A 257 -17.48 21.12 13.68
N LYS A 258 -16.95 22.00 14.54
CA LYS A 258 -17.58 23.27 14.88
C LYS A 258 -16.96 24.35 14.01
N ASP A 259 -17.79 25.10 13.32
CA ASP A 259 -17.39 26.24 12.51
C ASP A 259 -18.22 27.47 12.89
N THR A 260 -17.78 28.66 12.51
CA THR A 260 -18.48 29.92 12.77
C THR A 260 -18.76 30.65 11.48
N ILE A 261 -20.04 30.90 11.19
CA ILE A 261 -20.46 31.76 10.09
C ILE A 261 -20.73 33.15 10.65
N ILE A 262 -20.03 34.15 10.12
CA ILE A 262 -20.29 35.55 10.43
C ILE A 262 -21.23 36.08 9.36
N THR A 263 -22.39 36.58 9.78
CA THR A 263 -23.39 37.21 8.91
C THR A 263 -23.63 38.64 9.38
N PHE A 264 -23.93 39.55 8.45
CA PHE A 264 -24.27 40.93 8.79
C PHE A 264 -25.75 41.17 8.52
N ASP A 265 -26.43 41.79 9.48
CA ASP A 265 -27.81 42.24 9.27
C ASP A 265 -27.83 43.35 8.19
N PRO A 266 -28.60 43.20 7.10
CA PRO A 266 -28.52 44.11 5.96
C PRO A 266 -29.07 45.51 6.22
N GLU A 267 -29.87 45.69 7.29
CA GLU A 267 -30.46 47.00 7.64
C GLU A 267 -29.66 47.70 8.73
N THR A 268 -29.20 46.95 9.73
CA THR A 268 -28.52 47.51 10.92
C THR A 268 -27.01 47.39 10.88
N TYR A 269 -26.45 46.59 9.96
CA TYR A 269 -25.03 46.22 9.87
C TYR A 269 -24.48 45.55 11.13
N GLU A 270 -25.35 45.04 12.01
CA GLU A 270 -24.93 44.29 13.19
C GLU A 270 -24.35 42.92 12.81
N GLU A 271 -23.21 42.59 13.40
CA GLU A 271 -22.54 41.30 13.22
C GLU A 271 -23.25 40.20 14.01
N LYS A 272 -23.69 39.14 13.32
CA LYS A 272 -24.30 37.93 13.89
C LYS A 272 -23.37 36.76 13.66
N VAL A 273 -22.72 36.31 14.74
CA VAL A 273 -21.87 35.11 14.75
C VAL A 273 -22.74 33.88 15.04
N GLN A 274 -22.80 32.94 14.11
CA GLN A 274 -23.52 31.68 14.26
C GLN A 274 -22.54 30.51 14.28
N VAL A 275 -22.55 29.73 15.36
CA VAL A 275 -21.76 28.49 15.45
C VAL A 275 -22.51 27.39 14.71
N VAL A 276 -21.98 26.92 13.59
CA VAL A 276 -22.49 25.78 12.83
C VAL A 276 -21.80 24.51 13.31
N ARG A 277 -22.57 23.42 13.39
CA ARG A 277 -22.07 22.09 13.71
C ARG A 277 -22.21 21.21 12.48
N LEU A 278 -21.10 20.67 12.00
CA LEU A 278 -21.03 19.71 10.92
C LEU A 278 -20.77 18.33 11.52
N GLU A 279 -21.64 17.37 11.21
CA GLU A 279 -21.49 15.98 11.65
C GLU A 279 -20.96 15.13 10.50
N PHE A 280 -19.93 14.33 10.77
CA PHE A 280 -19.35 13.39 9.82
C PHE A 280 -19.92 11.98 10.02
N GLY A 281 -20.28 11.36 8.92
CA GLY A 281 -20.68 9.97 8.82
C GLY A 281 -19.75 9.16 7.93
N PRO A 282 -20.08 7.87 7.72
CA PRO A 282 -19.34 7.01 6.80
C PRO A 282 -19.30 7.53 5.35
N ILE A 283 -20.30 8.31 4.93
CA ILE A 283 -20.34 8.88 3.59
C ILE A 283 -19.26 9.95 3.35
N ASP A 284 -18.79 10.60 4.42
CA ASP A 284 -17.79 11.67 4.34
C ASP A 284 -16.34 11.15 4.35
N ILE A 285 -16.16 9.85 4.62
CA ILE A 285 -14.85 9.19 4.54
C ILE A 285 -14.48 9.00 3.07
N ALA A 286 -13.40 9.65 2.64
CA ALA A 286 -12.83 9.48 1.32
C ALA A 286 -11.84 8.30 1.28
N ASP A 287 -10.96 8.24 2.29
CA ASP A 287 -9.79 7.36 2.27
C ASP A 287 -9.54 6.70 3.64
N PHE A 288 -8.65 5.71 3.66
CA PHE A 288 -8.08 5.15 4.87
C PHE A 288 -6.60 5.51 5.01
N ARG A 289 -6.21 6.04 6.16
CA ARG A 289 -4.80 6.14 6.53
C ARG A 289 -4.33 4.84 7.18
N VAL A 290 -3.33 4.22 6.58
CA VAL A 290 -2.85 2.88 6.96
C VAL A 290 -1.44 2.97 7.50
N GLN A 291 -1.19 2.27 8.60
CA GLN A 291 0.13 2.06 9.18
C GLN A 291 0.44 0.56 9.14
N GLN A 292 1.55 0.17 8.50
CA GLN A 292 1.95 -1.23 8.40
C GLN A 292 3.44 -1.41 8.63
N ASN A 293 3.80 -2.59 9.13
CA ASN A 293 5.17 -3.10 9.05
C ASN A 293 5.27 -4.07 7.87
N TRP A 294 6.37 -3.95 7.13
CA TRP A 294 6.76 -4.88 6.07
C TRP A 294 8.02 -5.62 6.48
N PHE A 295 8.00 -6.93 6.35
CA PHE A 295 9.05 -7.85 6.78
C PHE A 295 9.59 -8.57 5.57
N PHE A 296 10.90 -8.50 5.35
CA PHE A 296 11.55 -9.21 4.26
C PHE A 296 12.59 -10.21 4.76
N ALA A 297 12.40 -11.47 4.33
CA ALA A 297 13.27 -12.59 4.61
C ALA A 297 13.81 -13.17 3.29
N PRO A 298 15.03 -12.80 2.87
CA PRO A 298 15.56 -13.20 1.56
C PRO A 298 15.81 -14.70 1.42
N SER A 299 16.14 -15.41 2.51
CA SER A 299 16.33 -16.87 2.50
C SER A 299 15.10 -17.66 2.03
N HIS A 300 13.94 -17.01 1.99
CA HIS A 300 12.67 -17.61 1.60
C HIS A 300 11.90 -16.76 0.59
N THR A 301 12.56 -15.76 -0.02
CA THR A 301 11.95 -14.82 -0.97
C THR A 301 10.60 -14.27 -0.47
N SER A 302 10.49 -14.07 0.86
CA SER A 302 9.21 -13.78 1.51
C SER A 302 9.17 -12.34 1.97
N LEU A 303 8.28 -11.57 1.35
CA LEU A 303 7.82 -10.26 1.82
C LEU A 303 6.45 -10.45 2.45
N GLN A 304 6.26 -9.94 3.67
CA GLN A 304 5.00 -10.02 4.42
C GLN A 304 4.67 -8.65 5.00
N CYS A 305 3.40 -8.35 5.20
CA CYS A 305 2.94 -7.16 5.87
C CYS A 305 2.18 -7.51 7.15
N SER A 306 2.19 -6.61 8.13
CA SER A 306 1.30 -6.63 9.27
C SER A 306 0.74 -5.24 9.47
N THR A 307 -0.58 -5.13 9.42
CA THR A 307 -1.26 -3.88 9.75
C THR A 307 -1.12 -3.58 11.23
N LEU A 308 -0.68 -2.36 11.52
CA LEU A 308 -0.54 -1.81 12.88
C LEU A 308 -1.74 -0.94 13.22
N ALA A 309 -2.16 -0.11 12.26
CA ALA A 309 -3.28 0.79 12.44
C ALA A 309 -3.99 1.09 11.12
N VAL A 310 -5.30 1.31 11.20
CA VAL A 310 -6.12 1.85 10.10
C VAL A 310 -7.00 2.95 10.66
N GLY A 311 -7.02 4.10 9.99
CA GLY A 311 -7.87 5.22 10.37
C GLY A 311 -8.72 5.69 9.20
N PRO A 312 -10.07 5.66 9.32
CA PRO A 312 -10.95 6.34 8.38
C PRO A 312 -10.61 7.83 8.34
N ALA A 313 -10.42 8.39 7.15
CA ALA A 313 -9.97 9.76 6.96
C ALA A 313 -10.93 10.57 6.08
N ILE A 314 -11.10 11.83 6.47
CA ILE A 314 -11.86 12.82 5.70
C ILE A 314 -10.90 13.80 5.00
N PRO A 315 -11.30 14.34 3.84
CA PRO A 315 -10.52 15.37 3.17
C PRO A 315 -10.56 16.68 3.98
N ILE A 316 -9.40 17.34 4.08
CA ILE A 316 -9.30 18.75 4.44
C ILE A 316 -9.26 19.51 3.13
N ILE A 317 -10.23 20.38 2.92
CA ILE A 317 -10.41 21.14 1.69
C ILE A 317 -10.11 22.62 1.97
N ASP A 318 -9.50 23.32 1.02
CA ASP A 318 -9.28 24.76 1.09
C ASP A 318 -10.53 25.58 0.68
N GLU A 319 -10.39 26.90 0.71
CA GLU A 319 -11.45 27.85 0.31
C GLU A 319 -11.85 27.74 -1.17
N TYR A 320 -11.02 27.11 -2.02
CA TYR A 320 -11.27 26.93 -3.46
C TYR A 320 -11.84 25.55 -3.80
N GLY A 321 -12.05 24.69 -2.80
CA GLY A 321 -12.54 23.33 -3.02
C GLY A 321 -11.43 22.31 -3.33
N SER A 322 -10.15 22.68 -3.21
CA SER A 322 -9.02 21.77 -3.44
C SER A 322 -8.67 21.00 -2.18
N GLN A 323 -8.43 19.69 -2.30
CA GLN A 323 -8.00 18.85 -1.18
C GLN A 323 -6.55 19.19 -0.79
N LEU A 324 -6.37 19.69 0.43
CA LEU A 324 -5.07 20.01 1.02
C LEU A 324 -4.42 18.78 1.66
N ALA A 325 -5.21 17.98 2.36
CA ALA A 325 -4.71 16.85 3.14
C ALA A 325 -5.84 15.88 3.50
N LEU A 326 -5.47 14.76 4.11
CA LEU A 326 -6.41 13.83 4.74
C LEU A 326 -6.24 13.84 6.26
N ARG A 327 -7.36 13.91 6.97
CA ARG A 327 -7.42 13.86 8.43
C ARG A 327 -8.07 12.56 8.89
N PRO A 328 -7.30 11.62 9.45
CA PRO A 328 -7.85 10.46 10.15
C PRO A 328 -8.70 10.93 11.33
N LEU A 329 -9.92 10.41 11.44
CA LEU A 329 -10.81 10.70 12.56
C LEU A 329 -10.28 10.04 13.84
N PHE A 330 -9.89 8.78 13.73
CA PHE A 330 -9.21 8.00 14.76
C PHE A 330 -8.37 6.92 14.06
N PHE A 331 -7.51 6.25 14.83
CA PHE A 331 -6.85 5.01 14.40
C PHE A 331 -7.38 3.85 15.22
N TRP A 332 -7.91 2.83 14.54
CA TRP A 332 -8.01 1.50 15.12
C TRP A 332 -6.61 0.86 15.08
N ARG A 333 -6.22 0.15 16.15
CA ARG A 333 -4.91 -0.51 16.26
C ARG A 333 -5.04 -1.97 16.62
N ARG A 334 -4.08 -2.75 16.14
CA ARG A 334 -3.85 -4.12 16.60
C ARG A 334 -2.95 -4.05 17.85
N GLU A 335 -3.42 -4.61 18.97
CA GLU A 335 -2.61 -4.77 20.19
C GLU A 335 -1.56 -5.89 20.06
#